data_AF-A0A182MV88-F1
#
_entry.id   AF-A0A182MV88-F1
#
_cell.length_a   1.000
_cell.length_b   1.000
_cell.length_c   1.000
_cell.angle_alpha   90.00
_cell.angle_beta   90.00
_cell.angle_gamma   90.00
#
_symmetry.space_group_name_H-M   'P 1'
#
loop_
_entity.id
_entity.type
_entity.pdbx_description
1 polymer ?
#
loop_
_entity_poly.entity_id
_entity_poly.type
_entity_poly.pdbx_seq_one_letter_code
_entity_poly.pdbx_strand_id
1 'polypeptide(L)'
;MFCDVVLSNMDPTNGKENTFQLVNIADDGSSIVPPNQAGVEIFSCPDDYIAINYVRLCGERLNDGSLVADASVNKPVTYSSAGPIVIAVQTDQSTVGRGFKLTYTQLVCTNKIR
;
A
#
# COMPACT_ATOMS: atom_id res chain seq x y z
N MET A 1 21.94 10.58 -7.26
CA MET A 1 21.22 10.75 -5.98
C MET A 1 19.82 10.19 -6.18
N PHE A 2 19.27 9.42 -5.24
CA PHE A 2 17.89 8.93 -5.30
C PHE A 2 17.02 9.81 -4.42
N CYS A 3 15.82 10.14 -4.87
CA CYS A 3 14.91 11.06 -4.18
C CYS A 3 13.69 10.34 -3.62
N ASP A 4 13.22 9.31 -4.31
CA ASP A 4 12.00 8.62 -3.97
C ASP A 4 12.18 7.11 -4.11
N VAL A 5 11.40 6.36 -3.34
CA VAL A 5 11.19 4.94 -3.58
C VAL A 5 9.74 4.70 -3.92
N VAL A 6 9.52 4.04 -5.04
CA VAL A 6 8.18 3.68 -5.51
C VAL A 6 7.93 2.22 -5.21
N LEU A 7 6.83 1.94 -4.52
CA LEU A 7 6.38 0.60 -4.21
C LEU A 7 5.19 0.24 -5.09
N SER A 8 5.18 -0.99 -5.60
CA SER A 8 4.11 -1.50 -6.45
C SER A 8 3.80 -2.95 -6.10
N ASN A 9 2.53 -3.34 -6.20
CA ASN A 9 2.15 -4.75 -6.22
C ASN A 9 2.07 -5.30 -7.65
N MET A 10 2.68 -4.67 -8.65
CA MET A 10 2.78 -5.21 -10.01
C MET A 10 4.12 -5.94 -10.19
N ASP A 11 4.11 -7.07 -10.89
CA ASP A 11 5.31 -7.78 -11.30
C ASP A 11 5.99 -7.01 -12.46
N PRO A 12 7.25 -6.55 -12.28
CA PRO A 12 7.93 -5.74 -13.28
C PRO A 12 8.32 -6.53 -14.53
N THR A 13 8.34 -7.87 -14.48
CA THR A 13 8.75 -8.72 -15.60
C THR A 13 7.60 -9.02 -16.56
N ASN A 14 6.40 -9.23 -16.04
CA ASN A 14 5.25 -9.72 -16.79
C ASN A 14 3.99 -8.85 -16.65
N GLY A 15 4.02 -7.80 -15.82
CA GLY A 15 2.91 -6.88 -15.64
C GLY A 15 1.69 -7.45 -14.91
N LYS A 16 1.79 -8.64 -14.30
CA LYS A 16 0.70 -9.22 -13.51
C LYS A 16 0.63 -8.63 -12.11
N GLU A 17 -0.58 -8.60 -11.55
CA GLU A 17 -0.79 -8.23 -10.15
C GLU A 17 -0.19 -9.31 -9.23
N ASN A 18 0.67 -8.88 -8.32
CA ASN A 18 1.08 -9.67 -7.18
C ASN A 18 0.02 -9.60 -6.08
N THR A 19 0.04 -10.57 -5.17
CA THR A 19 -0.84 -10.60 -4.01
C THR A 19 -0.70 -9.32 -3.18
N PHE A 20 -1.83 -8.71 -2.85
CA PHE A 20 -1.97 -7.69 -1.82
C PHE A 20 -3.32 -7.91 -1.16
N GLN A 21 -3.34 -8.35 0.09
CA GLN A 21 -4.55 -8.54 0.87
C GLN A 21 -4.24 -8.42 2.37
N LEU A 22 -4.71 -7.33 2.98
CA LEU A 22 -4.85 -7.17 4.43
C LEU A 22 -6.33 -6.91 4.72
N VAL A 23 -6.89 -7.60 5.72
CA VAL A 23 -8.34 -7.65 5.94
C VAL A 23 -8.66 -6.98 7.27
N ASN A 24 -9.63 -6.08 7.26
CA ASN A 24 -10.18 -5.48 8.48
C ASN A 24 -11.68 -5.74 8.49
N ILE A 25 -12.18 -6.21 9.63
CA ILE A 25 -13.56 -6.65 9.82
C ILE A 25 -14.21 -5.74 10.86
N ALA A 26 -15.43 -5.27 10.56
CA ALA A 26 -16.23 -4.49 11.50
C ALA A 26 -16.85 -5.38 12.58
N ASP A 27 -17.40 -4.77 13.64
CA ASP A 27 -18.02 -5.47 14.76
C ASP A 27 -19.15 -6.43 14.35
N ASP A 28 -19.81 -6.18 13.21
CA ASP A 28 -20.87 -7.02 12.66
C ASP A 28 -20.37 -8.19 11.79
N GLY A 29 -19.04 -8.35 11.67
CA GLY A 29 -18.40 -9.38 10.86
C GLY A 29 -18.25 -9.02 9.38
N SER A 30 -18.70 -7.83 8.95
CA SER A 30 -18.54 -7.37 7.57
C SER A 30 -17.13 -6.83 7.29
N SER A 31 -16.66 -6.94 6.04
CA SER A 31 -15.39 -6.33 5.64
C SER A 31 -15.54 -4.80 5.61
N ILE A 32 -14.64 -4.09 6.28
CA ILE A 32 -14.60 -2.62 6.28
C ILE A 32 -14.32 -2.09 4.87
N VAL A 33 -13.37 -2.73 4.17
CA VAL A 33 -13.02 -2.40 2.78
C VAL A 33 -13.83 -3.29 1.83
N PRO A 34 -14.53 -2.74 0.82
CA PRO A 34 -15.22 -3.55 -0.17
C PRO A 34 -14.27 -4.46 -0.96
N PRO A 35 -14.76 -5.61 -1.48
CA PRO A 35 -13.96 -6.51 -2.31
C PRO A 35 -13.33 -5.79 -3.51
N ASN A 36 -12.11 -6.19 -3.90
CA ASN A 36 -11.33 -5.60 -4.98
C ASN A 36 -10.99 -4.12 -4.83
N GLN A 37 -11.00 -3.55 -3.62
CA GLN A 37 -10.64 -2.15 -3.37
C GLN A 37 -9.48 -2.00 -2.38
N ALA A 38 -8.83 -0.83 -2.43
CA ALA A 38 -7.87 -0.38 -1.44
C ALA A 38 -8.59 0.27 -0.25
N GLY A 39 -8.13 -0.03 0.95
CA GLY A 39 -8.41 0.74 2.15
C GLY A 39 -7.26 1.72 2.42
N VAL A 40 -7.61 2.93 2.82
CA VAL A 40 -6.65 3.99 3.14
C VAL A 40 -6.98 4.59 4.50
N GLU A 41 -5.94 4.82 5.29
CA GLU A 41 -5.98 5.42 6.62
C GLU A 41 -6.76 4.61 7.67
N ILE A 42 -6.80 5.15 8.89
CA ILE A 42 -7.28 4.50 10.11
C ILE A 42 -8.72 3.97 10.03
N PHE A 43 -9.62 4.62 9.31
CA PHE A 43 -11.02 4.17 9.24
C PHE A 43 -11.18 2.94 8.37
N SER A 44 -10.35 2.79 7.33
CA SER A 44 -10.37 1.62 6.46
C SER A 44 -9.49 0.50 7.01
N CYS A 45 -8.40 0.86 7.68
CA CYS A 45 -7.33 -0.04 8.12
C CYS A 45 -7.00 0.15 9.61
N PRO A 46 -7.97 -0.06 10.52
CA PRO A 46 -7.77 0.14 11.96
C PRO A 46 -6.78 -0.86 12.57
N ASP A 47 -6.79 -2.11 12.12
CA ASP A 47 -6.17 -3.25 12.79
C ASP A 47 -4.99 -3.82 11.98
N ASP A 48 -5.30 -4.25 10.76
CA ASP A 48 -4.38 -4.89 9.82
C ASP A 48 -3.97 -3.91 8.72
N TYR A 49 -2.71 -3.49 8.71
CA TYR A 49 -2.21 -2.56 7.71
C TYR A 49 -0.73 -2.69 7.41
N ILE A 50 -0.37 -2.24 6.21
CA ILE A 50 0.99 -1.89 5.83
C ILE A 50 1.08 -0.36 5.74
N ALA A 51 2.02 0.25 6.46
CA ALA A 51 2.23 1.68 6.45
C ALA A 51 3.37 2.04 5.50
N ILE A 52 3.03 2.74 4.42
CA ILE A 52 3.99 3.25 3.45
C ILE A 52 3.93 4.78 3.51
N ASN A 53 5.07 5.42 3.75
CA ASN A 53 5.14 6.87 3.93
C ASN A 53 4.14 7.37 5.00
N TYR A 54 4.02 6.60 6.09
CA TYR A 54 3.09 6.83 7.21
C TYR A 54 1.60 6.69 6.89
N VAL A 55 1.22 6.42 5.64
CA VAL A 55 -0.17 6.13 5.25
C VAL A 55 -0.46 4.66 5.44
N ARG A 56 -1.51 4.34 6.19
CA ARG A 56 -1.97 2.96 6.40
C ARG A 56 -2.74 2.47 5.17
N LEU A 57 -2.38 1.30 4.67
CA LEU A 57 -3.00 0.67 3.51
C LEU A 57 -3.42 -0.77 3.83
N CYS A 58 -4.57 -1.16 3.31
CA CYS A 58 -5.14 -2.49 3.43
C CYS A 58 -6.10 -2.77 2.27
N GLY A 59 -6.89 -3.85 2.34
CA GLY A 59 -7.77 -4.28 1.24
C GLY A 59 -7.03 -5.10 0.20
N GLU A 60 -7.58 -5.16 -1.02
CA GLU A 60 -7.13 -6.05 -2.11
C GLU A 60 -6.38 -5.34 -3.24
N ARG A 61 -6.19 -4.03 -3.08
CA ARG A 61 -5.45 -3.17 -4.02
C ARG A 61 -4.44 -2.34 -3.24
N LEU A 62 -3.25 -2.17 -3.83
CA LEU A 62 -2.32 -1.16 -3.36
C LEU A 62 -2.69 0.16 -4.03
N ASN A 63 -3.24 1.12 -3.29
CA ASN A 63 -3.50 2.47 -3.77
C ASN A 63 -3.67 3.40 -2.55
N ASP A 64 -2.89 4.48 -2.46
CA ASP A 64 -2.98 5.49 -1.40
C ASP A 64 -3.88 6.70 -1.76
N GLY A 65 -4.48 6.67 -2.95
CA GLY A 65 -5.33 7.73 -3.48
C GLY A 65 -4.58 8.95 -4.01
N SER A 66 -3.25 9.01 -3.89
CA SER A 66 -2.46 10.19 -4.26
C SER A 66 -2.38 10.42 -5.77
N LEU A 67 -2.30 9.34 -6.54
CA LEU A 67 -2.27 9.39 -8.01
C LEU A 67 -3.66 9.29 -8.63
N VAL A 68 -4.51 8.41 -8.10
CA VAL A 68 -5.87 8.15 -8.61
C VAL A 68 -6.78 7.78 -7.44
N ALA A 69 -7.89 8.50 -7.30
CA ALA A 69 -8.86 8.31 -6.22
C ALA A 69 -9.73 7.04 -6.34
N ASP A 70 -9.79 6.41 -7.52
CA ASP A 70 -10.49 5.14 -7.71
C ASP A 70 -9.77 4.01 -6.93
N ALA A 71 -10.37 3.58 -5.83
CA ALA A 71 -9.82 2.56 -4.95
C ALA A 71 -9.82 1.15 -5.58
N SER A 72 -10.54 0.93 -6.69
CA SER A 72 -10.63 -0.39 -7.33
C SER A 72 -9.41 -0.76 -8.18
N VAL A 73 -8.50 0.20 -8.41
CA VAL A 73 -7.31 0.03 -9.25
C VAL A 73 -6.04 0.03 -8.43
N ASN A 74 -5.08 -0.82 -8.82
CA ASN A 74 -3.73 -0.77 -8.27
C ASN A 74 -2.98 0.48 -8.76
N LYS A 75 -2.33 1.17 -7.84
CA LYS A 75 -1.44 2.31 -8.10
C LYS A 75 -0.17 2.22 -7.26
N PRO A 76 0.98 2.59 -7.83
CA PRO A 76 2.21 2.63 -7.06
C PRO A 76 2.14 3.71 -5.98
N VAL A 77 2.74 3.42 -4.83
CA VAL A 77 2.81 4.33 -3.67
C VAL A 77 4.23 4.87 -3.54
N THR A 78 4.36 6.17 -3.31
CA THR A 78 5.67 6.84 -3.30
C THR A 78 6.11 7.14 -1.86
N TYR A 79 7.32 6.72 -1.53
CA TYR A 79 8.01 7.03 -0.29
C TYR A 79 9.08 8.10 -0.56
N SER A 80 8.83 9.33 -0.09
CA SER A 80 9.65 10.51 -0.38
C SER A 80 10.45 11.02 0.83
N SER A 81 10.45 10.27 1.94
CA SER A 81 11.19 10.68 3.14
C SER A 81 12.70 10.48 2.95
N ALA A 82 13.48 11.45 3.43
CA ALA A 82 14.93 11.32 3.48
C ALA A 82 15.34 10.29 4.55
N GLY A 83 16.17 9.31 4.18
CA GLY A 83 16.68 8.31 5.10
C GLY A 83 16.33 6.87 4.68
N PRO A 84 16.38 5.90 5.61
CA PRO A 84 15.99 4.53 5.31
C PRO A 84 14.48 4.45 5.03
N ILE A 85 14.11 3.53 4.14
CA ILE A 85 12.70 3.18 3.96
C ILE A 85 12.30 2.33 5.17
N VAL A 86 11.27 2.79 5.89
CA VAL A 86 10.64 2.01 6.95
C VAL A 86 9.21 1.72 6.53
N ILE A 87 8.91 0.43 6.39
CA ILE A 87 7.56 -0.07 6.10
C ILE A 87 7.10 -0.80 7.35
N ALA A 88 6.16 -0.21 8.07
CA ALA A 88 5.56 -0.88 9.23
C ALA A 88 4.46 -1.82 8.75
N VAL A 89 4.37 -2.99 9.36
CA VAL A 89 3.25 -3.91 9.17
C VAL A 89 2.69 -4.22 10.54
N GLN A 90 1.39 -4.08 10.70
CA GLN A 90 0.67 -4.39 11.92
C GLN A 90 -0.46 -5.36 11.59
N THR A 91 -0.68 -6.32 12.48
CA THR A 91 -1.79 -7.28 12.42
C THR A 91 -2.36 -7.54 13.80
N ASP A 92 -3.66 -7.85 13.91
CA ASP A 92 -4.36 -8.08 15.19
C ASP A 92 -4.45 -9.55 15.66
N GLN A 93 -4.02 -10.50 14.82
CA GLN A 93 -4.08 -11.96 15.06
C GLN A 93 -5.48 -12.58 15.07
N SER A 94 -6.54 -11.87 14.67
CA SER A 94 -7.91 -12.39 14.63
C SER A 94 -8.29 -12.92 13.24
N THR A 95 -8.19 -12.07 12.21
CA THR A 95 -8.59 -12.36 10.82
C THR A 95 -7.45 -12.03 9.88
N VAL A 96 -6.83 -13.07 9.31
CA VAL A 96 -5.63 -12.88 8.48
C VAL A 96 -5.96 -12.90 6.98
N GLY A 97 -5.47 -11.88 6.26
CA GLY A 97 -5.48 -11.87 4.80
C GLY A 97 -4.41 -12.77 4.18
N ARG A 98 -4.40 -12.88 2.84
CA ARG A 98 -3.35 -13.61 2.09
C ARG A 98 -1.95 -12.98 2.20
N GLY A 99 -1.83 -11.76 2.74
CA GLY A 99 -0.57 -11.03 2.84
C GLY A 99 -0.26 -10.21 1.59
N PHE A 100 1.01 -9.87 1.39
CA PHE A 100 1.43 -8.95 0.33
C PHE A 100 2.74 -9.37 -0.33
N LYS A 101 2.91 -9.00 -1.59
CA LYS A 101 4.16 -9.05 -2.33
C LYS A 101 4.32 -7.74 -3.09
N LEU A 102 5.32 -6.96 -2.68
CA LEU A 102 5.64 -5.66 -3.27
C LEU A 102 6.98 -5.70 -3.97
N THR A 103 7.09 -4.93 -5.04
CA THR A 103 8.35 -4.56 -5.68
C THR A 103 8.66 -3.10 -5.35
N TYR A 104 9.94 -2.77 -5.27
CA TYR A 104 10.38 -1.41 -5.03
C TYR A 104 11.35 -0.96 -6.12
N THR A 105 11.28 0.32 -6.48
CA THR A 105 12.20 0.98 -7.41
C THR A 105 12.67 2.28 -6.81
N GLN A 106 13.99 2.50 -6.77
CA GLN A 106 14.55 3.79 -6.38
C GLN A 106 14.59 4.72 -7.60
N LEU A 107 13.99 5.91 -7.49
CA LEU A 107 13.99 6.91 -8.55
C LEU A 107 15.15 7.89 -8.38
N VAL A 108 15.93 8.05 -9.44
CA VAL A 108 17.04 9.02 -9.49
C VAL A 108 16.46 10.42 -9.47
N CYS A 109 17.02 11.30 -8.64
CA CYS A 109 16.71 12.72 -8.63
C CYS A 109 17.02 13.32 -10.01
N THR A 110 15.99 13.78 -10.70
CA THR A 110 16.10 14.53 -11.95
C THR A 110 16.15 16.03 -11.63
N ASN A 111 17.25 16.50 -11.04
CA ASN A 111 17.60 17.91 -10.82
C ASN A 111 16.44 18.88 -10.50
N LYS A 112 16.22 19.20 -9.21
CA LYS A 112 15.78 20.58 -8.90
C LYS A 112 17.04 21.43 -8.88
N ILE A 113 17.26 22.20 -9.96
CA ILE A 113 18.15 23.36 -9.91
C ILE A 113 17.69 24.19 -8.71
N ARG A 114 18.59 24.36 -7.74
CA ARG A 114 18.37 25.23 -6.57
C ARG A 114 18.74 26.65 -6.93
#